data_AF-A0AAE1C9P3-F1
#
_entry.id   AF-A0AAE1C9P3-F1
#
_cell.length_a   1.000
_cell.length_b   1.000
_cell.length_c   1.000
_cell.angle_alpha   90.00
_cell.angle_beta   90.00
_cell.angle_gamma   90.00
#
_symmetry.space_group_name_H-M   'P 1'
#
loop_
_entity.id
_entity.type
_entity.pdbx_description
1 polymer ?
#
loop_
_entity_poly.entity_id
_entity_poly.type
_entity_poly.pdbx_seq_one_letter_code
_entity_poly.pdbx_strand_id
1 'polypeptide(L)'
;MSLSNRLCRKWQGQLLEHKAPRDSQTRRNPSKEKGSNTRQSLKTRSSPQPTPMGSITTIENISAVEEDIRQLDMDEATADEQVNETPSQSLLSTPSPSNSRWNADKERRRCELIEEVKTRLDRYSKRLLQEKEIQQLPRISRQEHYNLFTNARDGQKLSQAERQFLLEPDDFITTKMERSTRPFEWLIFDRYRNPWWHRVLIRLINTRPLEGSTYPSHIRSRLLKILITITVMALALALLLSPIIVLYLVPMRKAASAGVVVAFGFLFTLAMAIVPGIALDSIFIGLSAYMAVLVTFLANLQGN
;
A
#
# COMPACT_ATOMS: atom_id res chain seq x y z
N MET A 1 11.33 12.54 -36.39
CA MET A 1 12.26 11.52 -35.83
C MET A 1 13.57 11.60 -36.61
N SER A 2 14.58 12.28 -36.06
CA SER A 2 15.84 12.61 -36.74
C SER A 2 16.73 11.38 -36.99
N LEU A 3 17.63 11.48 -37.97
CA LEU A 3 18.63 10.47 -38.31
C LEU A 3 19.54 10.07 -37.13
N SER A 4 19.78 10.97 -36.16
CA SER A 4 20.57 10.65 -34.96
C SER A 4 19.92 9.57 -34.10
N ASN A 5 18.58 9.55 -34.01
CA ASN A 5 17.85 8.49 -33.30
C ASN A 5 18.00 7.11 -33.98
N ARG A 6 18.21 7.05 -35.30
CA ARG A 6 18.47 5.78 -36.00
C ARG A 6 19.91 5.30 -35.79
N LEU A 7 20.87 6.23 -35.75
CA LEU A 7 22.29 5.91 -35.53
C LEU A 7 22.57 5.46 -34.08
N CYS A 8 22.02 6.14 -33.07
CA CYS A 8 22.21 5.73 -31.68
C CYS A 8 21.53 4.36 -31.41
N ARG A 9 20.36 4.06 -32.01
CA ARG A 9 19.77 2.69 -31.96
C ARG A 9 20.62 1.63 -32.64
N LYS A 10 21.23 1.94 -33.79
CA LYS A 10 22.08 0.99 -34.53
C LYS A 10 23.36 0.68 -33.75
N TRP A 11 23.93 1.68 -33.08
CA TRP A 11 25.05 1.50 -32.16
C TRP A 11 24.67 0.69 -30.90
N GLN A 12 23.50 0.95 -30.32
CA GLN A 12 23.01 0.18 -29.15
C GLN A 12 22.75 -1.29 -29.49
N GLY A 13 22.29 -1.60 -30.71
CA GLY A 13 22.14 -2.97 -31.20
C GLY A 13 23.48 -3.72 -31.30
N GLN A 14 24.54 -3.06 -31.73
CA GLN A 14 25.87 -3.68 -31.87
C GLN A 14 26.59 -3.89 -30.52
N LEU A 15 26.34 -3.04 -29.52
CA LEU A 15 26.93 -3.23 -28.18
C LEU A 15 26.25 -4.36 -27.39
N LEU A 16 24.95 -4.63 -27.64
CA LEU A 16 24.20 -5.69 -26.97
C LEU A 16 24.50 -7.09 -27.52
N GLU A 17 24.86 -7.22 -28.80
CA GLU A 17 25.31 -8.51 -29.38
C GLU A 17 26.65 -8.98 -28.81
N HIS A 18 27.48 -8.09 -28.25
CA HIS A 18 28.76 -8.47 -27.67
C HIS A 18 28.69 -8.92 -26.20
N LYS A 19 27.48 -8.97 -25.61
CA LYS A 19 27.29 -9.22 -24.17
C LYS A 19 26.15 -10.19 -23.85
N ALA A 20 26.24 -11.44 -24.29
CA ALA A 20 25.57 -12.59 -23.70
C ALA A 20 26.26 -13.92 -24.10
N PRO A 21 26.07 -15.03 -23.35
CA PRO A 21 26.35 -15.24 -21.93
C PRO A 21 27.45 -16.32 -21.76
N ARG A 22 28.20 -16.29 -20.65
CA ARG A 22 29.00 -17.46 -20.21
C ARG A 22 28.23 -18.17 -19.10
N ASP A 23 27.85 -19.40 -19.40
CA ASP A 23 27.03 -20.27 -18.58
C ASP A 23 27.67 -20.65 -17.23
N SER A 24 26.77 -20.92 -16.28
CA SER A 24 26.83 -22.00 -15.29
C SER A 24 28.09 -22.16 -14.43
N GLN A 25 27.94 -22.03 -13.10
CA GLN A 25 28.17 -23.18 -12.21
C GLN A 25 27.85 -22.93 -10.72
N THR A 26 27.16 -23.93 -10.17
CA THR A 26 27.31 -24.44 -8.79
C THR A 26 26.59 -23.73 -7.65
N ARG A 27 25.34 -24.14 -7.46
CA ARG A 27 24.72 -24.36 -6.15
C ARG A 27 25.68 -25.16 -5.23
N ARG A 28 26.20 -24.53 -4.18
CA ARG A 28 26.70 -25.22 -2.97
C ARG A 28 26.08 -24.56 -1.74
N ASN A 29 25.25 -25.32 -1.04
CA ASN A 29 24.91 -25.07 0.36
C ASN A 29 26.18 -25.20 1.21
N PRO A 30 26.35 -24.37 2.24
CA PRO A 30 27.03 -24.79 3.44
C PRO A 30 26.07 -24.83 4.63
N SER A 31 26.10 -25.98 5.27
CA SER A 31 25.57 -26.27 6.59
C SER A 31 26.20 -25.40 7.68
N LYS A 32 25.36 -25.11 8.69
CA LYS A 32 25.68 -25.03 10.13
C LYS A 32 26.99 -24.32 10.50
N GLU A 33 26.87 -23.06 10.91
CA GLU A 33 27.88 -22.38 11.73
C GLU A 33 27.34 -22.10 13.13
N LYS A 34 28.11 -22.54 14.11
CA LYS A 34 27.85 -22.48 15.55
C LYS A 34 27.88 -21.02 16.02
N GLY A 35 26.95 -20.69 16.92
CA GLY A 35 26.97 -19.43 17.64
C GLY A 35 28.19 -19.31 18.54
N SER A 36 28.88 -18.18 18.41
CA SER A 36 29.81 -17.65 19.40
C SER A 36 29.36 -16.25 19.79
N ASN A 37 29.06 -16.11 21.09
CA ASN A 37 28.75 -14.86 21.77
C ASN A 37 29.92 -13.88 21.60
N THR A 38 29.67 -12.70 21.03
CA THR A 38 30.51 -11.53 21.24
C THR A 38 29.63 -10.34 21.58
N ARG A 39 29.61 -9.98 22.87
CA ARG A 39 29.17 -8.67 23.36
C ARG A 39 30.07 -7.61 22.72
N GLN A 40 29.52 -6.79 21.82
CA GLN A 40 30.11 -5.51 21.49
C GLN A 40 29.22 -4.38 21.98
N SER A 41 29.87 -3.47 22.69
CA SER A 41 29.34 -2.28 23.34
C SER A 41 28.69 -1.35 22.31
N LEU A 42 27.40 -1.07 22.48
CA LEU A 42 26.68 -0.06 21.70
C LEU A 42 27.21 1.33 22.07
N LYS A 43 28.09 1.86 21.23
CA LYS A 43 28.38 3.29 21.17
C LYS A 43 27.19 3.96 20.47
N THR A 44 26.41 4.72 21.23
CA THR A 44 25.29 5.55 20.79
C THR A 44 25.76 6.51 19.69
N ARG A 45 25.51 6.11 18.43
CA ARG A 45 25.65 6.98 17.26
C ARG A 45 24.29 7.62 17.06
N SER A 46 24.20 8.92 17.29
CA SER A 46 23.04 9.74 16.99
C SER A 46 22.62 9.52 15.53
N SER A 47 21.47 8.89 15.31
CA SER A 47 20.86 8.80 13.99
C SER A 47 20.51 10.21 13.51
N PRO A 48 20.97 10.63 12.32
CA PRO A 48 20.53 11.87 11.72
C PRO A 48 19.03 11.74 11.39
N GLN A 49 18.26 12.77 11.72
CA GLN A 49 16.85 12.84 11.35
C GLN A 49 16.68 12.64 9.84
N PRO A 50 15.64 11.92 9.39
CA PRO A 50 15.28 11.84 7.99
C PRO A 50 14.75 13.20 7.56
N THR A 51 15.64 14.10 7.12
CA THR A 51 15.24 15.30 6.40
C THR A 51 14.55 14.89 5.09
N PRO A 52 13.48 15.58 4.66
CA PRO A 52 12.83 15.38 3.35
C PRO A 52 13.71 15.78 2.14
N MET A 53 15.04 15.70 2.29
CA MET A 53 16.06 16.08 1.31
C MET A 53 16.27 15.08 0.17
N GLY A 54 15.63 13.91 0.20
CA GLY A 54 15.85 12.87 -0.80
C GLY A 54 15.32 13.21 -2.19
N SER A 55 14.22 13.97 -2.28
CA SER A 55 13.59 14.35 -3.56
C SER A 55 14.21 15.62 -4.16
N ILE A 56 14.55 16.60 -3.32
CA ILE A 56 15.13 17.90 -3.73
C ILE A 56 16.50 17.69 -4.38
N THR A 57 17.35 16.87 -3.76
CA THR A 57 18.69 16.57 -4.30
C THR A 57 18.64 15.81 -5.62
N THR A 58 17.62 14.99 -5.87
CA THR A 58 17.45 14.34 -7.19
C THR A 58 17.05 15.32 -8.29
N ILE A 59 16.25 16.34 -7.99
CA ILE A 59 15.80 17.33 -8.97
C ILE A 59 16.97 18.25 -9.36
N GLU A 60 17.74 18.73 -8.38
CA GLU A 60 18.95 19.53 -8.63
C GLU A 60 19.94 18.77 -9.52
N ASN A 61 20.14 17.47 -9.25
CA ASN A 61 21.03 16.63 -10.04
C ASN A 61 20.55 16.34 -11.47
N ILE A 62 19.25 16.42 -11.75
CA ILE A 62 18.72 16.30 -13.13
C ILE A 62 18.94 17.62 -13.86
N SER A 63 18.68 18.76 -13.21
CA SER A 63 18.88 20.08 -13.80
C SER A 63 20.34 20.35 -14.19
N ALA A 64 21.30 19.87 -13.39
CA ALA A 64 22.73 19.99 -13.70
C ALA A 64 23.11 19.23 -14.99
N VAL A 65 22.58 18.02 -15.17
CA VAL A 65 22.88 17.22 -16.38
C VAL A 65 22.19 17.78 -17.61
N GLU A 66 20.99 18.36 -17.47
CA GLU A 66 20.33 19.08 -18.57
C GLU A 66 21.14 20.31 -19.01
N GLU A 67 21.76 21.01 -18.06
CA GLU A 67 22.61 22.16 -18.36
C GLU A 67 23.89 21.76 -19.09
N ASP A 68 24.53 20.64 -18.71
CA ASP A 68 25.69 20.09 -19.44
C ASP A 68 25.32 19.74 -20.90
N ILE A 69 24.12 19.21 -21.14
CA ILE A 69 23.63 18.93 -22.51
C ILE A 69 23.44 20.22 -23.29
N ARG A 70 22.88 21.27 -22.67
CA ARG A 70 22.72 22.58 -23.31
C ARG A 70 24.05 23.21 -23.68
N GLN A 71 25.05 23.11 -22.81
CA GLN A 71 26.40 23.60 -23.12
C GLN A 71 26.99 22.89 -24.33
N LEU A 72 26.85 21.56 -24.43
CA LEU A 72 27.31 20.80 -25.58
C LEU A 72 26.60 21.17 -26.90
N ASP A 73 25.30 21.51 -26.83
CA ASP A 73 24.53 21.99 -27.99
C ASP A 73 24.94 23.44 -28.37
N MET A 74 25.27 24.30 -27.40
CA MET A 74 25.78 25.66 -27.67
C MET A 74 27.19 25.66 -28.28
N ASP A 75 28.08 24.78 -27.80
CA ASP A 75 29.40 24.58 -28.37
C ASP A 75 29.33 24.05 -29.83
N GLU A 76 28.25 23.34 -30.19
CA GLU A 76 27.97 22.92 -31.58
C GLU A 76 27.63 24.10 -32.47
N ALA A 77 26.69 24.94 -32.02
CA ALA A 77 26.22 26.08 -32.78
C ALA A 77 27.36 27.07 -33.08
N THR A 78 28.26 27.29 -32.11
CA THR A 78 29.42 28.19 -32.28
C THR A 78 30.50 27.62 -33.20
N ALA A 79 30.72 26.30 -33.19
CA ALA A 79 31.67 25.65 -34.09
C ALA A 79 31.21 25.73 -35.56
N ASP A 80 29.92 25.58 -35.83
CA ASP A 80 29.35 25.69 -37.18
C ASP A 80 29.40 27.14 -37.71
N GLU A 81 29.22 28.13 -36.83
CA GLU A 81 29.32 29.55 -37.19
C GLU A 81 30.75 29.94 -37.61
N GLN A 82 31.77 29.47 -36.88
CA GLN A 82 33.17 29.70 -37.25
C GLN A 82 33.57 29.07 -38.59
N VAL A 83 32.95 27.96 -38.97
CA VAL A 83 33.19 27.32 -40.28
C VAL A 83 32.59 28.14 -41.43
N ASN A 84 31.45 28.80 -41.21
CA ASN A 84 30.75 29.58 -42.24
C ASN A 84 31.36 30.97 -42.51
N GLU A 85 32.11 31.56 -41.57
CA GLU A 85 32.73 32.88 -41.77
C GLU A 85 34.01 32.87 -42.61
N THR A 86 34.49 31.70 -43.08
CA THR A 86 35.68 31.62 -43.94
C THR A 86 35.27 31.70 -45.42
N PRO A 87 35.45 32.83 -46.13
CA PRO A 87 34.88 33.02 -47.47
C PRO A 87 35.68 32.25 -48.52
N SER A 88 35.05 31.21 -49.06
CA SER A 88 35.13 30.80 -50.48
C SER A 88 36.51 30.71 -51.14
N GLN A 89 37.37 29.77 -50.71
CA GLN A 89 38.45 29.26 -51.58
C GLN A 89 38.75 27.77 -51.34
N SER A 90 37.78 26.87 -51.56
CA SER A 90 38.09 25.43 -51.69
C SER A 90 36.93 24.57 -52.20
N LEU A 91 36.75 24.52 -53.52
CA LEU A 91 35.76 23.65 -54.18
C LEU A 91 36.17 22.16 -54.27
N LEU A 92 37.25 21.73 -53.61
CA LEU A 92 37.69 20.32 -53.66
C LEU A 92 38.43 19.84 -52.40
N SER A 93 37.99 20.29 -51.22
CA SER A 93 38.49 19.73 -49.95
C SER A 93 37.82 18.40 -49.66
N THR A 94 38.53 17.31 -49.92
CA THR A 94 38.19 15.99 -49.37
C THR A 94 38.06 16.09 -47.85
N PRO A 95 37.01 15.50 -47.25
CA PRO A 95 36.80 15.58 -45.80
C PRO A 95 38.04 15.05 -45.08
N SER A 96 38.71 15.93 -44.34
CA SER A 96 39.90 15.57 -43.59
C SER A 96 39.55 14.46 -42.59
N PRO A 97 40.26 13.32 -42.58
CA PRO A 97 39.97 12.18 -41.70
C PRO A 97 40.13 12.51 -40.20
N SER A 98 40.65 13.69 -39.86
CA SER A 98 40.71 14.18 -38.48
C SER A 98 39.34 14.63 -37.94
N ASN A 99 38.48 15.23 -38.77
CA ASN A 99 37.17 15.72 -38.34
C ASN A 99 36.18 14.58 -38.06
N SER A 100 36.32 13.43 -38.75
CA SER A 100 35.42 12.28 -38.55
C SER A 100 35.59 11.64 -37.16
N ARG A 101 36.81 11.63 -36.62
CA ARG A 101 37.11 11.08 -35.30
C ARG A 101 36.54 11.94 -34.17
N TRP A 102 36.70 13.27 -34.27
CA TRP A 102 36.17 14.20 -33.27
C TRP A 102 34.64 14.14 -33.20
N ASN A 103 33.96 14.06 -34.35
CA ASN A 103 32.50 13.90 -34.41
C ASN A 103 32.03 12.57 -33.80
N ALA A 104 32.79 11.48 -33.98
CA ALA A 104 32.46 10.18 -33.39
C ALA A 104 32.59 10.17 -31.85
N ASP A 105 33.66 10.78 -31.32
CA ASP A 105 33.86 10.88 -29.86
C ASP A 105 32.81 11.79 -29.21
N LYS A 106 32.40 12.87 -29.89
CA LYS A 106 31.32 13.77 -29.44
C LYS A 106 29.97 13.06 -29.40
N GLU A 107 29.58 12.37 -30.48
CA GLU A 107 28.31 11.63 -30.54
C GLU A 107 28.26 10.51 -29.49
N ARG A 108 29.41 9.87 -29.22
CA ARG A 108 29.53 8.90 -28.14
C ARG A 108 29.24 9.52 -26.78
N ARG A 109 29.85 10.67 -26.45
CA ARG A 109 29.57 11.40 -25.19
C ARG A 109 28.11 11.79 -25.07
N ARG A 110 27.49 12.21 -26.18
CA ARG A 110 26.06 12.54 -26.22
C ARG A 110 25.18 11.32 -25.91
N CYS A 111 25.44 10.17 -26.55
CA CYS A 111 24.69 8.94 -26.25
C CYS A 111 24.93 8.48 -24.79
N GLU A 112 26.15 8.59 -24.26
CA GLU A 112 26.47 8.27 -22.85
C GLU A 112 25.68 9.16 -21.85
N LEU A 113 25.63 10.49 -22.08
CA LEU A 113 24.85 11.42 -21.27
C LEU A 113 23.34 11.16 -21.36
N ILE A 114 22.82 10.89 -22.56
CA ILE A 114 21.39 10.56 -22.74
C ILE A 114 21.03 9.27 -21.99
N GLU A 115 21.89 8.26 -22.03
CA GLU A 115 21.69 7.01 -21.29
C GLU A 115 21.73 7.24 -19.76
N GLU A 116 22.62 8.11 -19.30
CA GLU A 116 22.68 8.52 -17.90
C GLU A 116 21.40 9.24 -17.45
N VAL A 117 20.94 10.25 -18.19
CA VAL A 117 19.68 10.96 -17.91
C VAL A 117 18.52 9.98 -17.88
N LYS A 118 18.41 9.10 -18.88
CA LYS A 118 17.35 8.09 -18.94
C LYS A 118 17.36 7.17 -17.73
N THR A 119 18.54 6.72 -17.30
CA THR A 119 18.70 5.86 -16.12
C THR A 119 18.32 6.60 -14.83
N ARG A 120 18.70 7.87 -14.70
CA ARG A 120 18.31 8.71 -13.55
C ARG A 120 16.81 8.96 -13.50
N LEU A 121 16.19 9.24 -14.66
CA LEU A 121 14.75 9.46 -14.80
C LEU A 121 13.95 8.18 -14.45
N ASP A 122 14.42 7.02 -14.89
CA ASP A 122 13.80 5.73 -14.55
C ASP A 122 13.84 5.47 -13.03
N ARG A 123 15.00 5.71 -12.39
CA ARG A 123 15.13 5.62 -10.93
C ARG A 123 14.20 6.60 -10.20
N TYR A 124 14.08 7.83 -10.70
CA TYR A 124 13.18 8.82 -10.13
C TYR A 124 11.71 8.40 -10.26
N SER A 125 11.30 7.98 -11.46
CA SER A 125 9.95 7.46 -11.73
C SER A 125 9.60 6.29 -10.80
N LYS A 126 10.53 5.35 -10.61
CA LYS A 126 10.36 4.22 -9.69
C LYS A 126 10.18 4.68 -8.23
N ARG A 127 10.94 5.68 -7.77
CA ARG A 127 10.76 6.24 -6.42
C ARG A 127 9.42 6.96 -6.27
N LEU A 128 9.00 7.69 -7.29
CA LEU A 128 7.71 8.39 -7.28
C LEU A 128 6.54 7.41 -7.23
N LEU A 129 6.62 6.28 -7.94
CA LEU A 129 5.64 5.20 -7.84
C LEU A 129 5.60 4.59 -6.44
N GLN A 130 6.76 4.32 -5.83
CA GLN A 130 6.84 3.83 -4.45
C GLN A 130 6.26 4.83 -3.44
N GLU A 131 6.54 6.12 -3.62
CA GLU A 131 5.97 7.18 -2.79
C GLU A 131 4.45 7.24 -2.94
N LYS A 132 3.93 7.14 -4.17
CA LYS A 132 2.49 7.05 -4.43
C LYS A 132 1.86 5.82 -3.79
N GLU A 133 2.54 4.67 -3.81
CA GLU A 133 2.09 3.45 -3.12
C GLU A 133 2.04 3.65 -1.59
N ILE A 134 3.05 4.31 -1.02
CA ILE A 134 3.08 4.67 0.41
C ILE A 134 1.94 5.64 0.76
N GLN A 135 1.68 6.64 -0.07
CA GLN A 135 0.58 7.60 0.11
C GLN A 135 -0.80 6.95 -0.02
N GLN A 136 -0.92 5.82 -0.74
CA GLN A 136 -2.15 5.04 -0.81
C GLN A 136 -2.41 4.20 0.44
N LEU A 137 -1.40 3.99 1.29
CA LEU A 137 -1.59 3.28 2.54
C LEU A 137 -2.55 4.07 3.45
N PRO A 138 -3.48 3.38 4.13
CA PRO A 138 -4.39 4.06 5.04
C PRO A 138 -3.60 4.70 6.19
N ARG A 139 -4.00 5.92 6.56
CA ARG A 139 -3.56 6.55 7.80
C ARG A 139 -3.98 5.71 8.99
N ILE A 140 -3.14 5.67 10.03
CA ILE A 140 -3.46 5.00 11.28
C ILE A 140 -4.71 5.63 11.92
N SER A 141 -5.54 4.84 12.61
CA SER A 141 -6.64 5.43 13.36
C SER A 141 -6.11 6.16 14.61
N ARG A 142 -6.79 7.24 15.04
CA ARG A 142 -6.41 7.96 16.27
C ARG A 142 -6.34 7.05 17.50
N GLN A 143 -7.17 6.01 17.52
CA GLN A 143 -7.21 5.03 18.60
C GLN A 143 -6.02 4.07 18.55
N GLU A 144 -5.66 3.57 17.37
CA GLU A 144 -4.45 2.75 17.19
C GLU A 144 -3.19 3.55 17.54
N HIS A 145 -3.13 4.81 17.14
CA HIS A 145 -2.06 5.74 17.52
C HIS A 145 -2.01 5.92 19.05
N TYR A 146 -3.14 6.16 19.70
CA TYR A 146 -3.19 6.27 21.16
C TYR A 146 -2.72 4.98 21.85
N ASN A 147 -3.17 3.81 21.37
CA ASN A 147 -2.73 2.52 21.92
C ASN A 147 -1.24 2.29 21.73
N LEU A 148 -0.68 2.66 20.56
CA LEU A 148 0.75 2.63 20.30
C LEU A 148 1.49 3.56 21.27
N PHE A 149 1.01 4.79 21.43
CA PHE A 149 1.57 5.79 22.33
C PHE A 149 1.55 5.34 23.79
N THR A 150 0.44 4.80 24.28
CA THR A 150 0.35 4.28 25.66
C THR A 150 1.27 3.08 25.86
N ASN A 151 1.30 2.13 24.92
CA ASN A 151 2.18 0.97 25.00
C ASN A 151 3.66 1.39 24.98
N ALA A 152 4.00 2.36 24.13
CA ALA A 152 5.33 2.96 24.02
C ALA A 152 5.74 3.67 25.33
N ARG A 153 4.81 4.44 25.91
CA ARG A 153 5.01 5.15 27.18
C ARG A 153 5.23 4.19 28.34
N ASP A 154 4.38 3.18 28.45
CA ASP A 154 4.37 2.23 29.57
C ASP A 154 5.57 1.26 29.49
N GLY A 155 6.09 1.01 28.27
CA GLY A 155 7.25 0.16 28.04
C GLY A 155 8.61 0.73 28.47
N GLN A 156 8.68 1.98 28.97
CA GLN A 156 9.89 2.69 29.45
C GLN A 156 11.13 2.73 28.52
N LYS A 157 11.07 2.17 27.31
CA LYS A 157 12.24 1.99 26.42
C LYS A 157 12.55 3.17 25.50
N LEU A 158 11.69 4.19 25.47
CA LEU A 158 11.84 5.32 24.56
C LEU A 158 12.38 6.55 25.27
N SER A 159 13.44 7.10 24.69
CA SER A 159 14.03 8.38 25.07
C SER A 159 13.03 9.53 24.87
N GLN A 160 13.25 10.65 25.55
CA GLN A 160 12.34 11.81 25.48
C GLN A 160 12.21 12.36 24.05
N ALA A 161 13.28 12.32 23.26
CA ALA A 161 13.27 12.74 21.86
C ALA A 161 12.40 11.83 20.99
N GLU A 162 12.48 10.51 21.17
CA GLU A 162 11.65 9.56 20.42
C GLU A 162 10.16 9.67 20.78
N ARG A 163 9.84 10.10 22.00
CA ARG A 163 8.45 10.36 22.40
C ARG A 163 7.84 11.54 21.66
N GLN A 164 8.64 12.55 21.30
CA GLN A 164 8.14 13.69 20.52
C GLN A 164 7.70 13.25 19.11
N PHE A 165 8.39 12.27 18.52
CA PHE A 165 7.98 11.70 17.23
C PHE A 165 6.62 10.98 17.32
N LEU A 166 6.31 10.36 18.47
CA LEU A 166 5.02 9.70 18.71
C LEU A 166 3.88 10.67 19.04
N LEU A 167 4.12 11.99 19.09
CA LEU A 167 3.06 12.97 19.33
C LEU A 167 2.34 13.38 18.04
N GLU A 168 2.96 13.18 16.87
CA GLU A 168 2.40 13.59 15.58
C GLU A 168 1.64 12.41 14.94
N PRO A 169 0.30 12.34 15.06
CA PRO A 169 -0.46 11.19 14.58
C PRO A 169 -0.47 11.07 13.05
N ASP A 170 -0.22 12.18 12.34
CA ASP A 170 -0.28 12.24 10.88
C ASP A 170 0.92 11.59 10.18
N ASP A 171 2.02 11.35 10.90
CA ASP A 171 3.22 10.69 10.37
C ASP A 171 3.10 9.15 10.32
N PHE A 172 2.06 8.58 10.93
CA PHE A 172 1.88 7.14 11.05
C PHE A 172 0.96 6.58 9.97
N ILE A 173 1.53 5.69 9.16
CA ILE A 173 0.80 4.87 8.18
C ILE A 173 0.67 3.44 8.69
N THR A 174 -0.46 2.80 8.43
CA THR A 174 -0.64 1.38 8.73
C THR A 174 -0.50 0.54 7.47
N THR A 175 0.39 -0.45 7.52
CA THR A 175 0.55 -1.44 6.42
C THR A 175 -0.58 -2.47 6.41
N LYS A 176 -1.40 -2.50 7.48
CA LYS A 176 -2.55 -3.39 7.56
C LYS A 176 -3.68 -2.81 6.72
N MET A 177 -3.87 -3.38 5.54
CA MET A 177 -4.93 -3.04 4.60
C MET A 177 -6.32 -3.55 5.04
N GLU A 178 -6.53 -3.79 6.34
CA GLU A 178 -7.72 -4.46 6.84
C GLU A 178 -8.87 -3.46 7.04
N ARG A 179 -9.50 -3.08 5.92
CA ARG A 179 -10.68 -2.20 5.88
C ARG A 179 -11.91 -2.79 6.56
N SER A 180 -11.96 -4.11 6.75
CA SER A 180 -13.16 -4.84 7.20
C SER A 180 -13.50 -4.63 8.68
N THR A 181 -12.56 -4.21 9.52
CA THR A 181 -12.81 -4.05 10.96
C THR A 181 -13.28 -2.66 11.37
N ARG A 182 -13.08 -1.63 10.52
CA ARG A 182 -13.49 -0.24 10.78
C ARG A 182 -14.94 -0.06 11.28
N PRO A 183 -15.98 -0.68 10.68
CA PRO A 183 -17.35 -0.49 11.15
C PRO A 183 -17.63 -1.13 12.51
N PHE A 184 -16.77 -2.01 13.00
CA PHE A 184 -16.93 -2.64 14.31
C PHE A 184 -15.94 -2.09 15.34
N GLU A 185 -15.01 -1.23 14.94
CA GLU A 185 -14.11 -0.54 15.87
C GLU A 185 -14.89 0.26 16.90
N TRP A 186 -15.95 0.97 16.51
CA TRP A 186 -16.79 1.66 17.49
C TRP A 186 -17.43 0.68 18.47
N LEU A 187 -17.85 -0.52 18.04
CA LEU A 187 -18.49 -1.49 18.92
C LEU A 187 -17.51 -2.06 19.96
N ILE A 188 -16.24 -2.22 19.58
CA ILE A 188 -15.19 -2.79 20.44
C ILE A 188 -14.59 -1.72 21.35
N PHE A 189 -14.41 -0.51 20.84
CA PHE A 189 -13.66 0.56 21.50
C PHE A 189 -14.54 1.63 22.15
N ASP A 190 -15.86 1.58 22.00
CA ASP A 190 -16.79 2.42 22.76
C ASP A 190 -16.91 1.91 24.22
N ARG A 191 -15.79 2.04 24.94
CA ARG A 191 -15.64 1.72 26.36
C ARG A 191 -16.60 2.54 27.23
N TYR A 192 -17.09 3.66 26.74
CA TYR A 192 -17.83 4.65 27.53
C TYR A 192 -19.34 4.53 27.40
N ARG A 193 -19.88 4.00 26.30
CA ARG A 193 -21.33 3.96 26.10
C ARG A 193 -22.06 2.83 26.82
N ASN A 194 -21.41 1.67 27.07
CA ASN A 194 -22.06 0.61 27.83
C ASN A 194 -21.09 -0.33 28.58
N PRO A 195 -20.81 -0.09 29.88
CA PRO A 195 -19.82 -0.85 30.65
C PRO A 195 -20.23 -2.30 30.92
N TRP A 196 -21.49 -2.68 30.70
CA TRP A 196 -21.96 -4.06 30.84
C TRP A 196 -21.55 -4.91 29.63
N TRP A 197 -21.82 -4.45 28.41
CA TRP A 197 -21.42 -5.16 27.18
C TRP A 197 -19.91 -5.31 27.09
N HIS A 198 -19.14 -4.27 27.42
CA HIS A 198 -17.68 -4.35 27.46
C HIS A 198 -17.19 -5.37 28.50
N ARG A 199 -17.86 -5.53 29.66
CA ARG A 199 -17.54 -6.57 30.64
C ARG A 199 -17.83 -7.98 30.13
N VAL A 200 -18.95 -8.18 29.42
CA VAL A 200 -19.28 -9.48 28.81
C VAL A 200 -18.28 -9.81 27.70
N LEU A 201 -18.00 -8.86 26.81
CA LEU A 201 -17.07 -9.01 25.72
C LEU A 201 -15.65 -9.29 26.23
N ILE A 202 -15.17 -8.55 27.24
CA ILE A 202 -13.89 -8.82 27.89
C ILE A 202 -13.90 -10.19 28.55
N ARG A 203 -14.95 -10.59 29.29
CA ARG A 203 -14.99 -11.94 29.88
C ARG A 203 -14.94 -13.05 28.82
N LEU A 204 -15.58 -12.82 27.67
CA LEU A 204 -15.55 -13.76 26.55
C LEU A 204 -14.17 -13.83 25.87
N ILE A 205 -13.50 -12.68 25.71
CA ILE A 205 -12.18 -12.56 25.07
C ILE A 205 -11.04 -12.93 26.02
N ASN A 206 -11.23 -12.74 27.33
CA ASN A 206 -10.23 -12.98 28.36
C ASN A 206 -10.22 -14.45 28.80
N THR A 207 -10.23 -15.35 27.82
CA THR A 207 -9.77 -16.72 28.00
C THR A 207 -8.30 -16.64 28.42
N ARG A 208 -8.06 -16.96 29.69
CA ARG A 208 -6.79 -16.97 30.45
C ARG A 208 -5.54 -16.55 29.66
N PRO A 209 -4.85 -15.45 30.05
CA PRO A 209 -3.54 -15.18 29.47
C PRO A 209 -2.63 -16.39 29.74
N LEU A 210 -2.13 -17.02 28.68
CA LEU A 210 -1.03 -17.96 28.81
C LEU A 210 0.18 -17.16 29.28
N GLU A 211 0.41 -17.16 30.58
CA GLU A 211 1.64 -16.69 31.22
C GLU A 211 2.82 -17.42 30.58
N GLY A 212 3.73 -16.67 29.94
CA GLY A 212 5.03 -17.20 29.49
C GLY A 212 5.39 -16.99 28.02
N SER A 213 4.51 -16.47 27.16
CA SER A 213 4.90 -16.18 25.77
C SER A 213 5.34 -14.71 25.59
N THR A 214 6.60 -14.52 25.20
CA THR A 214 7.23 -13.22 24.88
C THR A 214 6.67 -12.55 23.60
N TYR A 215 5.69 -13.18 22.93
CA TYR A 215 5.01 -12.65 21.73
C TYR A 215 3.47 -12.78 21.80
N PRO A 216 2.78 -12.21 22.81
CA PRO A 216 1.35 -12.49 23.05
C PRO A 216 0.37 -11.66 22.20
N SER A 217 0.84 -10.73 21.36
CA SER A 217 -0.06 -9.79 20.64
C SER A 217 -0.76 -10.40 19.43
N HIS A 218 -0.13 -11.32 18.70
CA HIS A 218 -0.67 -11.83 17.43
C HIS A 218 -1.76 -12.90 17.62
N ILE A 219 -1.64 -13.77 18.63
CA ILE A 219 -2.60 -14.85 18.87
C ILE A 219 -3.97 -14.28 19.28
N ARG A 220 -3.96 -13.20 20.08
CA ARG A 220 -5.18 -12.51 20.54
C ARG A 220 -5.98 -11.92 19.38
N SER A 221 -5.31 -11.43 18.33
CA SER A 221 -5.97 -10.84 17.17
C SER A 221 -6.77 -11.86 16.34
N ARG A 222 -6.31 -13.11 16.22
CA ARG A 222 -7.02 -14.16 15.49
C ARG A 222 -8.29 -14.60 16.18
N LEU A 223 -8.23 -14.81 17.50
CA LEU A 223 -9.41 -15.18 18.29
C LEU A 223 -10.46 -14.06 18.28
N LEU A 224 -10.03 -12.81 18.39
CA LEU A 224 -10.94 -11.66 18.33
C LEU A 224 -11.65 -11.59 16.97
N LYS A 225 -10.92 -11.78 15.86
CA LYS A 225 -11.53 -11.90 14.52
C LYS A 225 -12.55 -13.03 14.45
N ILE A 226 -12.20 -14.22 14.93
CA ILE A 226 -13.12 -15.37 14.95
C ILE A 226 -14.37 -15.05 15.76
N LEU A 227 -14.24 -14.44 16.95
CA LEU A 227 -15.37 -14.08 17.80
C LEU A 227 -16.28 -13.02 17.17
N ILE A 228 -15.72 -12.01 16.51
CA ILE A 228 -16.50 -11.03 15.76
C ILE A 228 -17.28 -11.74 14.66
N THR A 229 -16.61 -12.58 13.85
CA THR A 229 -17.26 -13.32 12.78
C THR A 229 -18.39 -14.20 13.30
N ILE A 230 -18.17 -14.94 14.40
CA ILE A 230 -19.20 -15.78 15.03
C ILE A 230 -20.36 -14.92 15.52
N THR A 231 -20.09 -13.78 16.14
CA THR A 231 -21.13 -12.91 16.70
C THR A 231 -21.97 -12.27 15.58
N VAL A 232 -21.33 -11.82 14.50
CA VAL A 232 -22.01 -11.31 13.31
C VAL A 232 -22.87 -12.39 12.67
N MET A 233 -22.34 -13.61 12.52
CA MET A 233 -23.10 -14.76 12.00
C MET A 233 -24.27 -15.13 12.91
N ALA A 234 -24.07 -15.17 14.22
CA ALA A 234 -25.12 -15.47 15.18
C ALA A 234 -26.22 -14.40 15.18
N LEU A 235 -25.85 -13.12 15.06
CA LEU A 235 -26.81 -12.02 14.95
C LEU A 235 -27.61 -12.11 13.65
N ALA A 236 -26.94 -12.40 12.52
CA ALA A 236 -27.62 -12.61 11.24
C ALA A 236 -28.60 -13.78 11.29
N LEU A 237 -28.20 -14.90 11.91
CA LEU A 237 -29.06 -16.06 12.11
C LEU A 237 -30.25 -15.74 13.02
N ALA A 238 -30.02 -15.01 14.11
CA ALA A 238 -31.09 -14.57 15.01
C ALA A 238 -32.09 -13.66 14.29
N LEU A 239 -31.62 -12.73 13.46
CA LEU A 239 -32.47 -11.83 12.67
C LEU A 239 -33.29 -12.62 11.62
N LEU A 240 -32.71 -13.69 11.06
CA LEU A 240 -33.39 -14.56 10.10
C LEU A 240 -34.46 -15.46 10.77
N LEU A 241 -34.15 -16.02 11.94
CA LEU A 241 -35.06 -16.90 12.68
C LEU A 241 -36.13 -16.14 13.48
N SER A 242 -35.84 -14.91 13.92
CA SER A 242 -36.76 -14.10 14.73
C SER A 242 -38.17 -13.97 14.16
N PRO A 243 -38.40 -13.61 12.88
CA PRO A 243 -39.76 -13.54 12.33
C PRO A 243 -40.44 -14.90 12.29
N ILE A 244 -39.73 -15.99 12.01
CA ILE A 244 -40.30 -17.34 11.98
C ILE A 244 -40.82 -17.71 13.37
N ILE A 245 -40.02 -17.44 14.40
CA ILE A 245 -40.38 -17.66 15.80
C ILE A 245 -41.60 -16.80 16.19
N VAL A 246 -41.60 -15.52 15.82
CA VAL A 246 -42.72 -14.60 16.14
C VAL A 246 -44.01 -15.05 15.44
N LEU A 247 -43.95 -15.41 14.15
CA LEU A 247 -45.11 -15.89 13.39
C LEU A 247 -45.61 -17.24 13.94
N TYR A 248 -44.73 -18.09 14.44
CA TYR A 248 -45.09 -19.40 14.98
C TYR A 248 -45.71 -19.32 16.38
N LEU A 249 -45.17 -18.47 17.27
CA LEU A 249 -45.65 -18.41 18.65
C LEU A 249 -46.87 -17.50 18.84
N VAL A 250 -47.08 -16.49 17.99
CA VAL A 250 -48.13 -15.49 18.21
C VAL A 250 -49.28 -15.70 17.22
N PRO A 251 -50.46 -16.19 17.66
CA PRO A 251 -51.62 -16.32 16.79
C PRO A 251 -52.13 -14.91 16.42
N MET A 252 -51.82 -14.48 15.20
CA MET A 252 -52.15 -13.14 14.71
C MET A 252 -53.19 -13.19 13.58
N ARG A 253 -53.96 -12.11 13.44
CA ARG A 253 -54.83 -11.88 12.27
C ARG A 253 -53.96 -11.77 11.00
N LYS A 254 -54.50 -12.17 9.84
CA LYS A 254 -53.79 -12.17 8.53
C LYS A 254 -53.09 -10.84 8.20
N ALA A 255 -53.72 -9.70 8.54
CA ALA A 255 -53.13 -8.39 8.32
C ALA A 255 -51.90 -8.11 9.20
N ALA A 256 -51.92 -8.57 10.45
CA ALA A 256 -50.83 -8.35 11.39
C ALA A 256 -49.60 -9.22 11.05
N SER A 257 -49.79 -10.46 10.62
CA SER A 257 -48.69 -11.32 10.17
C SER A 257 -47.99 -10.80 8.92
N ALA A 258 -48.74 -10.24 7.96
CA ALA A 258 -48.16 -9.52 6.83
C ALA A 258 -47.31 -8.31 7.27
N GLY A 259 -47.80 -7.54 8.25
CA GLY A 259 -47.06 -6.42 8.84
C GLY A 259 -45.73 -6.84 9.47
N VAL A 260 -45.69 -7.97 10.18
CA VAL A 260 -44.46 -8.52 10.77
C VAL A 260 -43.44 -8.86 9.68
N VAL A 261 -43.87 -9.52 8.59
CA VAL A 261 -42.98 -9.86 7.46
C VAL A 261 -42.35 -8.60 6.84
N VAL A 262 -43.15 -7.55 6.59
CA VAL A 262 -42.66 -6.29 6.03
C VAL A 262 -41.70 -5.59 6.99
N ALA A 263 -42.03 -5.53 8.28
CA ALA A 263 -41.18 -4.90 9.29
C ALA A 263 -39.81 -5.59 9.43
N PHE A 264 -39.79 -6.93 9.47
CA PHE A 264 -38.54 -7.70 9.52
C PHE A 264 -37.75 -7.64 8.21
N GLY A 265 -38.44 -7.61 7.05
CA GLY A 265 -37.82 -7.33 5.76
C GLY A 265 -37.07 -6.01 5.75
N PHE A 266 -37.70 -4.94 6.24
CA PHE A 266 -37.06 -3.62 6.34
C PHE A 266 -35.88 -3.62 7.33
N LEU A 267 -36.02 -4.29 8.49
CA LEU A 267 -34.95 -4.43 9.46
C LEU A 267 -33.74 -5.18 8.89
N PHE A 268 -33.98 -6.23 8.11
CA PHE A 268 -32.93 -6.96 7.41
C PHE A 268 -32.21 -6.08 6.37
N THR A 269 -32.96 -5.32 5.57
CA THR A 269 -32.35 -4.37 4.61
C THR A 269 -31.53 -3.31 5.32
N LEU A 270 -32.03 -2.76 6.43
CA LEU A 270 -31.29 -1.78 7.24
C LEU A 270 -30.01 -2.40 7.83
N ALA A 271 -30.07 -3.62 8.34
CA ALA A 271 -28.91 -4.33 8.86
C ALA A 271 -27.85 -4.55 7.76
N MET A 272 -28.27 -4.96 6.55
CA MET A 272 -27.36 -5.10 5.40
C MET A 272 -26.79 -3.77 4.92
N ALA A 273 -27.56 -2.69 4.96
CA ALA A 273 -27.11 -1.34 4.55
C ALA A 273 -26.04 -0.77 5.50
N ILE A 274 -26.04 -1.17 6.77
CA ILE A 274 -25.02 -0.77 7.74
C ILE A 274 -23.67 -1.45 7.45
N VAL A 275 -23.66 -2.62 6.79
CA VAL A 275 -22.42 -3.35 6.51
C VAL A 275 -21.69 -2.69 5.33
N PRO A 276 -20.52 -2.08 5.55
CA PRO A 276 -19.80 -1.40 4.48
C PRO A 276 -19.18 -2.42 3.52
N GLY A 277 -19.20 -2.09 2.23
CA GLY A 277 -18.53 -2.86 1.18
C GLY A 277 -19.36 -4.01 0.61
N ILE A 278 -20.61 -4.18 1.03
CA ILE A 278 -21.55 -5.07 0.33
C ILE A 278 -22.05 -4.37 -0.93
N ALA A 279 -21.97 -5.04 -2.08
CA ALA A 279 -22.56 -4.55 -3.32
C ALA A 279 -24.10 -4.57 -3.23
N LEU A 280 -24.77 -3.57 -3.79
CA LEU A 280 -26.24 -3.48 -3.79
C LEU A 280 -26.89 -4.77 -4.34
N ASP A 281 -26.28 -5.37 -5.37
CA ASP A 281 -26.74 -6.62 -5.96
C ASP A 281 -26.83 -7.76 -4.94
N SER A 282 -25.82 -7.89 -4.06
CA SER A 282 -25.82 -8.90 -2.99
C SER A 282 -26.91 -8.64 -1.95
N ILE A 283 -27.22 -7.36 -1.67
CA ILE A 283 -28.30 -6.98 -0.76
C ILE A 283 -29.65 -7.37 -1.36
N PHE A 284 -29.89 -7.10 -2.65
CA PHE A 284 -31.13 -7.48 -3.32
C PHE A 284 -31.33 -8.99 -3.42
N ILE A 285 -30.26 -9.75 -3.70
CA ILE A 285 -30.29 -11.21 -3.71
C ILE A 285 -30.60 -11.76 -2.31
N GLY A 286 -29.97 -11.22 -1.27
CA GLY A 286 -30.25 -11.62 0.11
C GLY A 286 -31.68 -11.29 0.54
N LEU A 287 -32.18 -10.11 0.16
CA LEU A 287 -33.53 -9.66 0.47
C LEU A 287 -34.59 -10.52 -0.24
N SER A 288 -34.41 -10.82 -1.52
CA SER A 288 -35.36 -11.65 -2.28
C SER A 288 -35.44 -13.07 -1.71
N ALA A 289 -34.30 -13.68 -1.40
CA ALA A 289 -34.25 -15.00 -0.75
C ALA A 289 -34.93 -14.98 0.62
N TYR A 290 -34.65 -13.96 1.43
CA TYR A 290 -35.27 -13.80 2.75
C TYR A 290 -36.79 -13.63 2.66
N MET A 291 -37.28 -12.75 1.77
CA MET A 291 -38.70 -12.52 1.56
C MET A 291 -39.41 -13.79 1.05
N ALA A 292 -38.79 -14.55 0.14
CA ALA A 292 -39.35 -15.81 -0.34
C ALA A 292 -39.56 -16.81 0.80
N VAL A 293 -38.57 -16.95 1.71
CA VAL A 293 -38.69 -17.82 2.89
C VAL A 293 -39.83 -17.35 3.79
N LEU A 294 -39.89 -16.06 4.11
CA LEU A 294 -40.96 -15.51 4.98
C LEU A 294 -42.36 -15.67 4.38
N VAL A 295 -42.52 -15.41 3.09
CA VAL A 295 -43.80 -15.58 2.38
C VAL A 295 -44.21 -17.05 2.35
N THR A 296 -43.27 -17.97 2.14
CA THR A 296 -43.55 -19.42 2.16
C THR A 296 -44.04 -19.88 3.54
N PHE A 297 -43.40 -19.41 4.62
CA PHE A 297 -43.88 -19.67 5.98
C PHE A 297 -45.26 -19.06 6.23
N LEU A 298 -45.49 -17.84 5.76
CA LEU A 298 -46.78 -17.17 5.90
C LEU A 298 -47.89 -17.92 5.16
N ALA A 299 -47.62 -18.45 3.96
CA ALA A 299 -48.57 -19.24 3.18
C ALA A 299 -48.94 -20.55 3.89
N ASN A 300 -47.96 -21.27 4.44
CA ASN A 300 -48.20 -22.50 5.20
C ASN A 300 -49.04 -22.26 6.46
N LEU A 301 -48.83 -21.14 7.17
CA LEU A 301 -49.61 -20.80 8.36
C LEU A 301 -51.05 -20.40 8.06
N GLN A 302 -51.38 -20.03 6.81
CA GLN A 302 -52.74 -19.66 6.41
C GLN A 302 -53.55 -20.84 5.83
N GLY A 303 -52.86 -21.94 5.48
CA GLY A 303 -53.47 -23.14 4.90
C GLY A 303 -54.01 -24.15 5.94
N ASN A 304 -53.64 -23.98 7.22
CA ASN A 304 -54.18 -24.72 8.36
C ASN A 304 -55.20 -23.87 9.12
#